data_AF-A0A2T3W814-F1
#
_entry.id   AF-A0A2T3W814-F1
#
_cell.length_a   1.000
_cell.length_b   1.000
_cell.length_c   1.000
_cell.angle_alpha   90.00
_cell.angle_beta   90.00
_cell.angle_gamma   90.00
#
_symmetry.space_group_name_H-M   'P 1'
#
loop_
_entity.id
_entity.type
_entity.pdbx_description
1 polymer ?
#
loop_
_entity_poly.entity_id
_entity_poly.type
_entity_poly.pdbx_seq_one_letter_code
_entity_poly.pdbx_strand_id
1 'polypeptide(L)'
;MLEAFARDLRAGTPAARRRAARRAYGLGVALTAGPAALVGLVQALQGRAPLPPGGMVAVALLAAGLAGAAYLLARRSARAPGVPPAQAALTAAFQGASVPGVPLLLAGAFVPTWGLVLALLSVAGLGHVLVWRQLGRWAQAAAGAR
;
A
#
# COMPACT_ATOMS: atom_id res chain seq x y z
N MET A 1 10.01 8.30 -14.21
CA MET A 1 8.59 8.08 -13.84
C MET A 1 7.83 9.37 -13.50
N LEU A 2 8.43 10.32 -12.77
CA LEU A 2 7.77 11.56 -12.33
C LEU A 2 7.30 12.47 -13.48
N GLU A 3 8.07 12.62 -14.56
CA GLU A 3 7.66 13.40 -15.73
C GLU A 3 6.43 12.82 -16.44
N ALA A 4 6.38 11.49 -16.54
CA ALA A 4 5.23 10.81 -17.15
C ALA A 4 3.98 10.94 -16.25
N PHE A 5 4.16 10.94 -14.92
CA PHE A 5 3.10 11.25 -13.96
C PHE A 5 2.58 12.69 -14.10
N ALA A 6 3.48 13.67 -14.20
CA ALA A 6 3.11 15.07 -14.43
C ALA A 6 2.41 15.30 -15.78
N ARG A 7 2.77 14.53 -16.82
CA ARG A 7 2.06 14.54 -18.11
C ARG A 7 0.66 13.93 -18.01
N ASP A 8 0.51 12.78 -17.37
CA ASP A 8 -0.80 12.14 -17.20
C ASP A 8 -1.76 12.98 -16.33
N LEU A 9 -1.24 13.72 -15.35
CA LEU A 9 -2.05 14.68 -14.59
C LEU A 9 -2.52 15.87 -15.43
N ARG A 10 -1.66 16.41 -16.29
CA ARG A 10 -1.99 17.53 -17.18
C ARG A 10 -2.97 17.15 -18.30
N ALA A 11 -2.94 15.90 -18.77
CA ALA A 11 -3.82 15.43 -19.84
C ALA A 11 -5.30 15.39 -19.44
N GLY A 12 -5.63 15.31 -18.15
CA GLY A 12 -7.00 15.43 -17.64
C GLY A 12 -7.99 14.31 -17.98
N THR A 13 -7.64 13.39 -18.90
CA THR A 13 -8.52 12.31 -19.37
C THR A 13 -8.71 11.19 -18.32
N PRO A 14 -9.83 10.46 -18.34
CA PRO A 14 -10.07 9.34 -17.41
C PRO A 14 -8.98 8.26 -17.46
N ALA A 15 -8.47 7.95 -18.67
CA ALA A 15 -7.39 6.98 -18.85
C ALA A 15 -6.06 7.46 -18.25
N ALA A 16 -5.75 8.76 -18.41
CA ALA A 16 -4.55 9.35 -17.84
C ALA A 16 -4.60 9.38 -16.30
N ARG A 17 -5.76 9.69 -15.70
CA ARG A 17 -5.95 9.62 -14.23
C ARG A 17 -5.72 8.21 -13.68
N ARG A 18 -6.21 7.17 -14.37
CA ARG A 18 -5.96 5.77 -13.97
C ARG A 18 -4.47 5.41 -14.03
N ARG A 19 -3.75 5.86 -15.06
CA ARG A 19 -2.28 5.64 -15.16
C ARG A 19 -1.52 6.40 -14.08
N ALA A 20 -1.89 7.65 -13.82
CA ALA A 20 -1.32 8.46 -12.75
C ALA A 20 -1.52 7.78 -11.37
N ALA A 21 -2.74 7.31 -11.07
CA ALA A 21 -3.04 6.59 -9.83
C ALA A 21 -2.20 5.30 -9.68
N ARG A 22 -2.05 4.52 -10.76
CA ARG A 22 -1.18 3.32 -10.75
C ARG A 22 0.29 3.65 -10.50
N ARG A 23 0.80 4.72 -11.08
CA ARG A 23 2.18 5.18 -10.86
C ARG A 23 2.38 5.69 -9.44
N ALA A 24 1.45 6.49 -8.91
CA ALA A 24 1.49 6.97 -7.53
C ALA A 24 1.47 5.80 -6.54
N TYR A 25 0.58 4.84 -6.75
CA TYR A 25 0.53 3.62 -5.94
C TYR A 25 1.85 2.84 -6.02
N GLY A 26 2.39 2.61 -7.22
CA GLY A 26 3.65 1.91 -7.41
C GLY A 26 4.83 2.60 -6.71
N LEU A 27 4.89 3.93 -6.77
CA LEU A 27 5.88 4.73 -6.03
C LEU A 27 5.70 4.57 -4.52
N GLY A 28 4.46 4.64 -4.02
CA GLY A 28 4.18 4.41 -2.60
C GLY A 28 4.62 3.03 -2.13
N VAL A 29 4.36 1.99 -2.91
CA VAL A 29 4.82 0.62 -2.58
C VAL A 29 6.34 0.55 -2.60
N ALA A 30 7.01 1.11 -3.61
CA ALA A 30 8.46 1.12 -3.70
C ALA A 30 9.12 1.84 -2.51
N LEU A 31 8.54 2.97 -2.07
CA LEU A 31 8.98 3.73 -0.90
C LEU A 31 8.88 2.94 0.40
N THR A 32 7.99 1.95 0.48
CA THR A 32 7.89 1.06 1.65
C THR A 32 8.74 -0.20 1.51
N ALA A 33 8.86 -0.75 0.31
CA ALA A 33 9.61 -1.98 0.05
C ALA A 33 11.13 -1.79 0.24
N GLY A 34 11.68 -0.63 -0.16
CA GLY A 34 13.11 -0.33 0.03
C GLY A 34 13.52 -0.34 1.51
N PRO A 35 12.90 0.48 2.37
CA PRO A 35 13.15 0.43 3.81
C PRO A 35 12.86 -0.93 4.45
N ALA A 36 11.80 -1.63 4.03
CA ALA A 36 11.50 -2.97 4.53
C ALA A 36 12.64 -3.97 4.26
N ALA A 37 13.20 -3.95 3.05
CA ALA A 37 14.34 -4.79 2.69
C ALA A 37 15.59 -4.44 3.51
N LEU A 38 15.88 -3.15 3.69
CA LEU A 38 17.00 -2.69 4.51
C LEU A 38 16.86 -3.11 5.97
N VAL A 39 15.67 -2.92 6.56
CA VAL A 39 15.36 -3.37 7.93
C VAL A 39 15.51 -4.89 8.04
N GLY A 40 15.01 -5.64 7.04
CA GLY A 40 15.16 -7.09 6.98
C GLY A 40 16.61 -7.56 6.98
N LEU A 41 17.47 -6.89 6.21
CA LEU A 41 18.90 -7.17 6.18
C LEU A 41 19.55 -6.93 7.56
N VAL A 42 19.27 -5.78 8.17
CA VAL A 42 19.79 -5.46 9.51
C VAL A 42 19.32 -6.47 10.55
N GLN A 43 18.04 -6.84 10.53
CA GLN A 43 17.46 -7.81 11.47
C GLN A 43 18.03 -9.22 11.28
N ALA A 44 18.29 -9.64 10.04
CA ALA A 44 18.95 -10.91 9.76
C ALA A 44 20.37 -10.97 10.33
N LEU A 45 21.11 -9.87 10.25
CA LEU A 45 22.48 -9.76 10.79
C LEU A 45 22.52 -9.73 12.33
N GLN A 46 21.47 -9.22 12.99
CA GLN A 46 21.40 -9.13 14.45
C GLN A 46 21.09 -10.46 15.14
N GLY A 47 20.67 -11.51 14.42
CA GLY A 47 20.50 -12.85 14.97
C GLY A 47 19.48 -12.96 16.12
N ARG A 48 18.44 -12.11 16.14
CA ARG A 48 17.44 -12.11 17.22
C ARG A 48 16.65 -13.42 17.25
N ALA A 49 16.30 -13.86 18.46
CA ALA A 49 15.46 -15.03 18.65
C ALA A 49 14.07 -14.83 18.01
N PRO A 50 13.47 -15.89 17.44
CA PRO A 50 12.16 -15.83 16.83
C PRO A 50 11.06 -15.57 17.87
N LEU A 51 9.95 -14.98 17.41
CA LEU A 51 8.78 -14.74 18.26
C LEU A 51 8.09 -16.05 18.66
N PRO A 52 7.52 -16.13 19.87
CA PRO A 52 6.66 -17.24 20.24
C PRO A 52 5.39 -17.25 19.37
N PRO A 53 4.75 -18.42 19.17
CA PRO A 53 3.60 -18.57 18.27
C PRO A 53 2.44 -17.58 18.55
N GLY A 54 2.13 -17.33 19.83
CA GLY A 54 1.09 -16.36 20.20
C GLY A 54 1.41 -14.93 19.75
N GLY A 55 2.68 -14.53 19.83
CA GLY A 55 3.14 -13.24 19.34
C GLY A 55 3.05 -13.14 17.82
N MET A 56 3.33 -14.22 17.10
CA MET A 56 3.18 -14.27 15.63
C MET A 56 1.74 -14.01 15.21
N VAL A 57 0.78 -14.68 15.85
CA VAL A 57 -0.65 -14.51 15.54
C VAL A 57 -1.09 -13.07 15.82
N ALA A 58 -0.70 -12.51 16.97
CA ALA A 58 -1.03 -11.13 17.32
C ALA A 58 -0.50 -10.12 16.28
N VAL A 59 0.75 -10.27 15.85
CA VAL A 59 1.35 -9.39 14.83
C VAL A 59 0.68 -9.56 13.48
N ALA A 60 0.37 -10.79 13.06
CA ALA A 60 -0.31 -11.05 11.80
C ALA A 60 -1.72 -10.43 11.76
N LEU A 61 -2.49 -10.57 12.84
CA LEU A 61 -3.81 -9.96 12.98
C LEU A 61 -3.74 -8.44 13.00
N LEU A 62 -2.78 -7.87 13.73
CA LEU A 62 -2.55 -6.42 13.75
C LEU A 62 -2.22 -5.90 12.34
N ALA A 63 -1.30 -6.57 11.63
CA ALA A 63 -0.93 -6.20 10.27
C ALA A 63 -2.14 -6.24 9.31
N ALA A 64 -2.95 -7.30 9.39
CA ALA A 64 -4.18 -7.42 8.60
C ALA A 64 -5.20 -6.32 8.94
N GLY A 65 -5.38 -6.01 10.23
CA GLY A 65 -6.25 -4.94 10.71
C GLY A 65 -5.82 -3.57 10.20
N LEU A 66 -4.52 -3.25 10.29
CA LEU A 66 -3.94 -2.00 9.78
C LEU A 66 -4.05 -1.90 8.26
N ALA A 67 -3.78 -2.99 7.53
CA ALA A 67 -3.96 -3.04 6.08
C ALA A 67 -5.44 -2.81 5.70
N GLY A 68 -6.37 -3.41 6.45
CA GLY A 68 -7.81 -3.18 6.32
C GLY A 68 -8.19 -1.72 6.57
N ALA A 69 -7.67 -1.11 7.64
CA ALA A 69 -7.91 0.30 7.95
C ALA A 69 -7.36 1.23 6.85
N ALA A 70 -6.14 0.98 6.37
CA ALA A 70 -5.56 1.72 5.24
C ALA A 70 -6.42 1.59 3.97
N TYR A 71 -6.95 0.39 3.70
CA TYR A 71 -7.86 0.17 2.57
C TYR A 71 -9.16 0.98 2.71
N LEU A 72 -9.75 1.03 3.91
CA LEU A 72 -10.93 1.83 4.19
C LEU A 72 -10.65 3.33 4.05
N LEU A 73 -9.50 3.81 4.52
CA LEU A 73 -9.07 5.20 4.36
C LEU A 73 -8.86 5.54 2.88
N ALA A 74 -8.24 4.66 2.10
CA ALA A 74 -8.06 4.84 0.66
C ALA A 74 -9.41 4.93 -0.06
N ARG A 75 -10.36 4.04 0.28
CA ARG A 75 -11.72 4.05 -0.27
C ARG A 75 -12.48 5.32 0.10
N ARG A 76 -12.37 5.80 1.34
CA ARG A 76 -12.99 7.06 1.79
C ARG A 76 -12.39 8.26 1.07
N SER A 77 -11.07 8.29 0.93
CA SER A 77 -10.35 9.37 0.23
C SER A 77 -10.77 9.48 -1.24
N ALA A 78 -11.02 8.36 -1.91
CA ALA A 78 -11.51 8.33 -3.29
C ALA A 78 -12.92 8.91 -3.46
N ARG A 79 -13.66 9.10 -2.36
CA ARG A 79 -15.05 9.59 -2.33
C ARG A 79 -15.19 10.89 -1.53
N ALA A 80 -14.08 11.54 -1.19
CA ALA A 80 -14.10 12.73 -0.36
C ALA A 80 -14.81 13.88 -1.10
N PRO A 81 -15.93 14.41 -0.56
CA PRO A 81 -16.63 15.53 -1.17
C PRO A 81 -15.78 16.80 -1.09
N GLY A 82 -15.88 17.67 -2.10
CA GLY A 82 -15.18 18.95 -2.15
C GLY A 82 -13.68 18.88 -2.46
N VAL A 83 -13.11 17.69 -2.67
CA VAL A 83 -11.72 17.52 -3.09
C VAL A 83 -11.64 17.37 -4.62
N PRO A 84 -10.71 18.06 -5.31
CA PRO A 84 -10.53 17.89 -6.74
C PRO A 84 -10.32 16.41 -7.13
N PRO A 85 -10.97 15.91 -8.20
CA PRO A 85 -10.93 14.49 -8.58
C PRO A 85 -9.53 13.89 -8.72
N ALA A 86 -8.59 14.68 -9.24
CA ALA A 86 -7.20 14.25 -9.37
C ALA A 86 -6.54 14.07 -7.99
N GLN A 87 -6.74 15.02 -7.08
CA GLN A 87 -6.19 14.97 -5.72
C GLN A 87 -6.80 13.81 -4.92
N ALA A 88 -8.13 13.63 -4.98
CA ALA A 88 -8.80 12.51 -4.32
C ALA A 88 -8.30 11.14 -4.81
N ALA A 89 -8.12 10.98 -6.12
CA ALA A 89 -7.58 9.74 -6.70
C ALA A 89 -6.12 9.47 -6.31
N LEU A 90 -5.28 10.52 -6.23
CA LEU A 90 -3.89 10.40 -5.80
C LEU A 90 -3.78 10.07 -4.32
N THR A 91 -4.53 10.76 -3.46
CA THR A 91 -4.56 10.47 -2.03
C THR A 91 -5.03 9.03 -1.79
N ALA A 92 -6.08 8.57 -2.48
CA ALA A 92 -6.52 7.19 -2.41
C ALA A 92 -5.43 6.20 -2.87
N ALA A 93 -4.67 6.52 -3.92
CA ALA A 93 -3.57 5.68 -4.39
C ALA A 93 -2.42 5.59 -3.37
N PHE A 94 -2.03 6.70 -2.75
CA PHE A 94 -0.99 6.72 -1.72
C PHE A 94 -1.42 5.99 -0.45
N GLN A 95 -2.63 6.26 0.05
CA GLN A 95 -3.19 5.53 1.20
C GLN A 95 -3.35 4.03 0.88
N GLY A 96 -3.71 3.71 -0.37
CA GLY A 96 -3.79 2.34 -0.85
C GLY A 96 -2.43 1.63 -0.84
N ALA A 97 -1.32 2.34 -1.05
CA ALA A 97 0.02 1.76 -0.98
C ALA A 97 0.41 1.33 0.44
N SER A 98 -0.18 1.92 1.48
CA SER A 98 0.00 1.49 2.87
C SER A 98 -0.59 0.10 3.16
N VAL A 99 -1.55 -0.36 2.36
CA VAL A 99 -2.18 -1.69 2.50
C VAL A 99 -1.15 -2.81 2.40
N PRO A 100 -0.32 -2.91 1.33
CA PRO A 100 0.81 -3.83 1.32
C PRO A 100 2.04 -3.30 2.06
N GLY A 101 2.19 -1.97 2.18
CA GLY A 101 3.38 -1.36 2.78
C GLY A 101 3.58 -1.68 4.26
N VAL A 102 2.50 -1.67 5.06
CA VAL A 102 2.58 -1.99 6.49
C VAL A 102 3.01 -3.45 6.72
N PRO A 103 2.35 -4.47 6.13
CA PRO A 103 2.80 -5.85 6.25
C PRO A 103 4.22 -6.09 5.70
N LEU A 104 4.64 -5.40 4.63
CA LEU A 104 6.02 -5.50 4.11
C LEU A 104 7.05 -5.02 5.13
N LEU A 105 6.83 -3.86 5.75
CA LEU A 105 7.73 -3.33 6.79
C LEU A 105 7.82 -4.28 7.98
N LEU A 106 6.69 -4.84 8.41
CA LEU A 106 6.67 -5.84 9.49
C LEU A 106 7.37 -7.13 9.08
N ALA A 107 7.24 -7.58 7.84
CA ALA A 107 7.96 -8.75 7.33
C ALA A 107 9.48 -8.54 7.40
N GLY A 108 9.97 -7.33 7.07
CA GLY A 108 11.36 -6.94 7.28
C GLY A 108 11.76 -6.93 8.76
N ALA A 109 10.92 -6.38 9.64
CA ALA A 109 11.23 -6.32 11.07
C ALA A 109 11.36 -7.71 11.74
N PHE A 110 10.63 -8.70 11.22
CA PHE A 110 10.54 -10.04 11.83
C PHE A 110 11.15 -11.17 10.97
N VAL A 111 12.14 -10.85 10.13
CA VAL A 111 12.86 -11.82 9.28
C VAL A 111 13.27 -13.13 9.99
N PRO A 112 13.77 -13.13 11.25
CA PRO A 112 14.11 -14.38 11.94
C PRO A 112 12.94 -15.35 12.16
N THR A 113 11.68 -14.89 12.05
CA THR A 113 10.47 -15.69 12.25
C THR A 113 9.80 -16.00 10.92
N TRP A 114 10.37 -16.94 10.16
CA TRP A 114 9.99 -17.18 8.76
C TRP A 114 8.48 -17.44 8.53
N GLY A 115 7.83 -18.18 9.44
CA GLY A 115 6.39 -18.43 9.35
C GLY A 115 5.56 -17.13 9.39
N LEU A 116 5.97 -16.16 10.22
CA LEU A 116 5.34 -14.85 10.29
C LEU A 116 5.63 -14.02 9.04
N VAL A 117 6.87 -14.06 8.54
CA VAL A 117 7.27 -13.38 7.29
C VAL A 117 6.39 -13.85 6.13
N LEU A 118 6.21 -15.16 5.95
CA LEU A 118 5.37 -15.71 4.89
C LEU A 118 3.91 -15.28 5.03
N ALA A 119 3.37 -15.24 6.25
CA ALA A 119 2.02 -14.77 6.50
C ALA A 119 1.88 -13.28 6.14
N LEU A 120 2.83 -12.43 6.55
CA LEU A 120 2.83 -11.00 6.27
C LEU A 120 3.02 -10.70 4.79
N LEU A 121 3.88 -11.42 4.09
CA LEU A 121 4.05 -11.32 2.64
C LEU A 121 2.79 -11.76 1.89
N SER A 122 2.09 -12.77 2.40
CA SER A 122 0.79 -13.20 1.85
C SER A 122 -0.26 -12.10 2.00
N VAL A 123 -0.35 -11.48 3.18
CA VAL A 123 -1.23 -10.31 3.42
C VAL A 123 -0.85 -9.15 2.51
N ALA A 124 0.44 -8.84 2.37
CA ALA A 124 0.93 -7.80 1.48
C ALA A 124 0.55 -8.07 0.01
N GLY A 125 0.78 -9.29 -0.47
CA GLY A 125 0.47 -9.71 -1.84
C GLY A 125 -1.03 -9.62 -2.14
N LEU A 126 -1.87 -10.15 -1.26
CA LEU A 126 -3.33 -10.07 -1.39
C LEU A 126 -3.81 -8.61 -1.36
N GLY A 127 -3.29 -7.82 -0.41
CA GLY A 127 -3.57 -6.39 -0.32
C GLY A 127 -3.16 -5.63 -1.58
N HIS A 128 -1.99 -5.96 -2.14
CA HIS A 128 -1.51 -5.36 -3.38
C HIS A 128 -2.44 -5.65 -4.55
N VAL A 129 -2.80 -6.92 -4.75
CA VAL A 129 -3.73 -7.34 -5.81
C VAL A 129 -5.09 -6.67 -5.64
N LEU A 130 -5.61 -6.61 -4.41
CA LEU A 130 -6.88 -5.97 -4.10
C LEU A 130 -6.87 -4.50 -4.46
N VAL A 131 -5.86 -3.74 -4.00
CA VAL A 131 -5.74 -2.31 -4.29
C VAL A 131 -5.54 -2.09 -5.79
N TRP A 132 -4.64 -2.83 -6.42
CA TRP A 132 -4.33 -2.68 -7.85
C TRP A 132 -5.56 -2.84 -8.74
N ARG A 133 -6.46 -3.78 -8.40
CA ARG A 133 -7.75 -3.98 -9.08
C ARG A 133 -8.73 -2.82 -8.83
N GLN A 134 -8.68 -2.18 -7.67
CA GLN A 134 -9.60 -1.13 -7.26
C GLN A 134 -9.18 0.28 -7.70
N LEU A 135 -7.90 0.53 -8.02
CA LEU A 135 -7.39 1.84 -8.43
C LEU A 135 -8.20 2.48 -9.57
N GLY A 136 -8.65 1.68 -10.55
CA GLY A 136 -9.49 2.19 -11.64
C GLY A 136 -10.86 2.67 -11.15
N ARG A 137 -11.51 1.91 -10.27
CA ARG A 137 -12.81 2.26 -9.69
C ARG A 137 -12.71 3.47 -8.77
N TRP A 138 -11.63 3.59 -8.02
CA TRP A 138 -11.37 4.76 -7.17
C TRP A 138 -11.14 6.02 -8.00
N ALA A 139 -10.39 5.94 -9.09
CA ALA A 139 -10.21 7.07 -10.01
C ALA A 139 -11.53 7.52 -10.66
N GLN A 140 -12.44 6.58 -10.95
CA GLN A 140 -13.79 6.88 -11.45
C GLN A 140 -14.67 7.50 -10.36
N ALA A 141 -14.68 6.93 -9.16
CA ALA A 141 -15.45 7.43 -8.02
C ALA A 141 -15.06 8.88 -7.68
N ALA A 142 -13.76 9.19 -7.69
CA ALA A 142 -13.26 10.54 -7.47
C ALA A 142 -13.72 11.54 -8.54
N ALA A 143 -13.94 11.07 -9.78
CA ALA A 143 -14.46 11.92 -10.85
C ALA A 143 -15.97 12.19 -10.77
N GLY A 144 -16.73 11.25 -10.17
CA GLY A 144 -18.17 11.34 -10.01
C GLY A 144 -18.65 12.00 -8.71
N ALA A 145 -17.75 12.25 -7.74
CA ALA A 145 -18.08 12.88 -6.46
C ALA A 145 -18.25 14.42 -6.55
N ARG A 146 -18.78 14.93 -7.68
CA ARG A 146 -19.03 16.35 -7.91
C ARG A 146 -20.30 16.82 -7.24
#